data_AF-A0A9X1NKL2-F1
#
_entry.id   AF-A0A9X1NKL2-F1
#
_cell.length_a   1.000
_cell.length_b   1.000
_cell.length_c   1.000
_cell.angle_alpha   90.00
_cell.angle_beta   90.00
_cell.angle_gamma   90.00
#
_symmetry.space_group_name_H-M   'P 1'
#
loop_
_entity.id
_entity.type
_entity.pdbx_description
1 polymer ?
#
loop_
_entity_poly.entity_id
_entity_poly.type
_entity_poly.pdbx_seq_one_letter_code
_entity_poly.pdbx_strand_id
1 'polypeptide(L)'
;METAHDAYRRMLRDELRPRLQALGFIAPALETDTRHERPAFQTIGQENYAPGTGASDFRLEIPGYYALLAPQEYWGNNSASFQFTINVLVTSHPQWQAFRENGKDFMGNPWPAEPDTSTHYGPDGPWTQRLGPLMGVADKWWYISARRPTDPVAEEVANAVATYALPAISERTL
;
A
#
# COMPACT_ATOMS: atom_id res chain seq x y z
N MET A 1 25.96 6.54 7.51
CA MET A 1 25.83 5.12 7.12
C MET A 1 24.42 4.96 6.57
N GLU A 2 24.26 4.34 5.40
CA GLU A 2 22.93 4.06 4.85
C GLU A 2 22.16 3.13 5.79
N THR A 3 20.92 3.46 6.11
CA THR A 3 20.02 2.60 6.90
C THR A 3 19.16 1.71 6.00
N ALA A 4 18.54 0.67 6.57
CA ALA A 4 17.58 -0.16 5.82
C ALA A 4 16.38 0.65 5.31
N HIS A 5 15.98 1.71 6.02
CA HIS A 5 14.93 2.63 5.58
C HIS A 5 15.38 3.46 4.37
N ASP A 6 16.63 3.94 4.36
CA ASP A 6 17.18 4.67 3.22
C ASP A 6 17.26 3.76 1.98
N ALA A 7 17.74 2.52 2.16
CA ALA A 7 17.79 1.52 1.10
C ALA A 7 16.39 1.19 0.57
N TYR A 8 15.39 1.05 1.44
CA TYR A 8 14.01 0.81 1.04
C TYR A 8 13.41 1.98 0.23
N ARG A 9 13.59 3.22 0.69
CA ARG A 9 13.11 4.40 -0.03
C ARG A 9 13.77 4.54 -1.40
N ARG A 10 15.08 4.26 -1.48
CA ARG A 10 15.81 4.21 -2.74
C ARG A 10 15.24 3.14 -3.68
N MET A 11 15.03 1.91 -3.18
CA MET A 11 14.39 0.83 -3.94
C MET A 11 13.02 1.23 -4.47
N LEU A 12 12.14 1.79 -3.63
CA LEU A 12 10.80 2.23 -4.06
C LEU A 12 10.87 3.22 -5.23
N ARG A 13 11.78 4.20 -5.14
CA ARG A 13 11.91 5.27 -6.13
C ARG A 13 12.57 4.79 -7.42
N ASP A 14 13.72 4.13 -7.30
CA ASP A 14 14.64 3.89 -8.41
C ASP A 14 14.41 2.53 -9.09
N GLU A 15 13.86 1.56 -8.36
CA GLU A 15 13.78 0.17 -8.84
C GLU A 15 12.32 -0.30 -8.98
N LEU A 16 11.49 -0.14 -7.95
CA LEU A 16 10.11 -0.66 -7.96
C LEU A 16 9.17 0.24 -8.78
N ARG A 17 9.23 1.56 -8.58
CA ARG A 17 8.34 2.50 -9.29
C ARG A 17 8.41 2.36 -10.82
N PRO A 18 9.59 2.33 -11.47
CA PRO A 18 9.65 2.15 -12.92
C PRO A 18 9.03 0.83 -13.40
N ARG A 19 9.18 -0.24 -12.60
CA ARG A 19 8.60 -1.55 -12.89
C ARG A 19 7.08 -1.54 -12.78
N LEU A 20 6.52 -0.92 -11.73
CA LEU A 20 5.07 -0.77 -11.60
C LEU A 20 4.50 0.17 -12.66
N GLN A 21 5.24 1.20 -13.07
CA GLN A 21 4.87 2.04 -14.21
C GLN A 21 4.82 1.28 -15.53
N ALA A 22 5.74 0.33 -15.76
CA ALA A 22 5.68 -0.56 -16.91
C ALA A 22 4.44 -1.48 -16.91
N LEU A 23 3.83 -1.70 -15.74
CA LEU A 23 2.56 -2.42 -15.57
C LEU A 23 1.32 -1.51 -15.66
N GLY A 24 1.50 -0.22 -15.95
CA GLY A 24 0.40 0.76 -16.09
C GLY A 24 0.04 1.51 -14.80
N PHE A 25 0.72 1.25 -13.68
CA PHE A 25 0.48 2.02 -12.47
C PHE A 25 1.13 3.40 -12.56
N ILE A 26 0.38 4.44 -12.21
CA ILE A 26 0.94 5.75 -11.91
C ILE A 26 1.24 5.82 -10.42
N ALA A 27 2.25 6.59 -10.05
CA ALA A 27 2.53 6.89 -8.65
C ALA A 27 2.52 8.40 -8.49
N PRO A 28 1.96 8.95 -7.40
CA PRO A 28 2.17 10.36 -7.09
C PRO A 28 3.68 10.64 -7.05
N ALA A 29 4.07 11.85 -7.44
CA ALA A 29 5.45 12.29 -7.28
C ALA A 29 5.83 12.10 -5.80
N LEU A 30 6.96 11.43 -5.54
CA LEU A 30 7.51 11.42 -4.17
C LEU A 30 7.87 12.88 -3.88
N GLU A 31 7.00 13.59 -3.16
CA GLU A 31 7.38 14.91 -2.65
C GLU A 31 8.65 14.69 -1.82
N THR A 32 9.70 15.39 -2.22
CA THR A 32 10.99 15.38 -1.54
C THR A 32 10.76 15.84 -0.11
N ASP A 33 10.81 14.90 0.83
CA ASP A 33 11.04 15.08 2.27
C ASP A 33 10.61 16.45 2.81
N THR A 34 9.32 16.58 3.13
CA THR A 34 8.96 17.40 4.29
C THR A 34 8.26 16.49 5.28
N ARG A 35 8.84 16.38 6.47
CA ARG A 35 8.23 15.81 7.66
C ARG A 35 6.94 16.57 7.95
N HIS A 36 5.84 16.17 7.32
CA HIS A 36 4.52 16.47 7.83
C HIS A 36 4.15 15.31 8.75
N GLU A 37 4.49 15.49 10.03
CA GLU A 37 3.90 14.74 11.13
C GLU A 37 2.39 14.85 11.01
N ARG A 38 1.73 13.84 10.43
CA ARG A 38 0.34 13.60 10.75
C ARG A 38 0.29 13.12 12.20
N PRO A 39 -0.68 13.58 13.02
CA PRO A 39 -0.82 13.06 14.37
C PRO A 39 -0.93 11.54 14.29
N ALA A 40 -0.08 10.85 15.06
CA ALA A 40 -0.14 9.42 15.19
C ALA A 40 -1.55 9.04 15.65
N PHE A 41 -2.32 8.40 14.77
CA PHE A 41 -3.50 7.67 15.22
C PHE A 41 -2.99 6.50 16.06
N GLN A 42 -3.09 6.65 17.37
CA GLN A 42 -2.74 5.63 18.34
C GLN A 42 -3.92 4.65 18.42
N THR A 43 -3.93 3.63 17.57
CA THR A 43 -4.93 2.56 17.64
C THR A 43 -4.57 1.64 18.81
N ILE A 44 -5.36 1.71 19.88
CA ILE A 44 -5.27 0.77 21.01
C ILE A 44 -6.16 -0.43 20.69
N GLY A 45 -5.54 -1.58 20.46
CA GLY A 45 -6.19 -2.89 20.52
C GLY A 45 -6.63 -3.46 19.18
N GLN A 46 -5.92 -4.53 18.77
CA GLN A 46 -6.08 -5.37 17.56
C GLN A 46 -5.20 -4.91 16.38
N GLU A 47 -4.16 -5.71 16.15
CA GLU A 47 -3.17 -5.67 15.06
C GLU A 47 -2.74 -4.25 14.64
N ASN A 48 -1.70 -3.74 15.30
CA ASN A 48 -1.28 -2.35 15.21
C ASN A 48 -0.62 -2.04 13.84
N TYR A 49 -1.42 -1.52 12.91
CA TYR A 49 -0.97 -0.91 11.66
C TYR A 49 -0.30 0.44 11.96
N ALA A 50 0.91 0.67 11.46
CA ALA A 50 1.45 2.03 11.38
C ALA A 50 0.59 2.83 10.40
N PRO A 51 0.23 4.10 10.69
CA PRO A 51 -0.49 4.92 9.73
C PRO A 51 0.32 5.01 8.43
N GLY A 52 -0.32 4.69 7.31
CA GLY A 52 0.27 4.80 5.99
C GLY A 52 0.86 6.21 5.79
N THR A 53 2.07 6.26 5.25
CA THR A 53 2.70 7.47 4.77
C THR A 53 1.84 8.01 3.62
N GLY A 54 0.90 8.90 3.96
CA GLY A 54 -0.09 9.44 3.04
C GLY A 54 0.54 9.84 1.70
N ALA A 55 -0.13 9.48 0.60
CA ALA A 55 0.30 9.68 -0.79
C ALA A 55 1.40 8.73 -1.32
N SER A 56 1.43 7.47 -0.89
CA SER A 56 2.36 6.44 -1.41
C SER A 56 1.69 5.38 -2.29
N ASP A 57 0.46 5.62 -2.72
CA ASP A 57 -0.34 4.60 -3.40
C ASP A 57 -0.08 4.65 -4.92
N PHE A 58 0.40 3.52 -5.46
CA PHE A 58 0.42 3.28 -6.89
C PHE A 58 -1.03 3.08 -7.36
N ARG A 59 -1.47 3.84 -8.35
CA ARG A 59 -2.83 3.80 -8.88
C ARG A 59 -2.82 3.22 -10.28
N LEU A 60 -3.73 2.29 -10.55
CA LEU A 60 -4.07 1.91 -11.91
C LEU A 60 -5.27 2.76 -12.36
N GLU A 61 -5.11 3.52 -13.43
CA GLU A 61 -6.16 4.40 -13.94
C GLU A 61 -7.27 3.58 -14.62
N ILE A 62 -8.33 3.31 -13.88
CA ILE A 62 -9.52 2.60 -14.35
C ILE A 62 -10.71 3.55 -14.20
N PRO A 63 -11.40 3.94 -15.29
CA PRO A 63 -12.52 4.86 -15.22
C PRO A 63 -13.61 4.41 -14.23
N GLY A 64 -13.88 5.25 -13.23
CA GLY A 64 -14.93 4.97 -12.24
C GLY A 64 -14.48 4.12 -11.05
N TYR A 65 -13.20 3.79 -10.93
CA TYR A 65 -12.67 2.98 -9.84
C TYR A 65 -11.45 3.59 -9.16
N TYR A 66 -11.37 3.38 -7.85
CA TYR A 66 -10.11 3.40 -7.13
C TYR A 66 -9.50 2.00 -7.20
N ALA A 67 -8.37 1.86 -7.91
CA ALA A 67 -7.56 0.65 -7.96
C ALA A 67 -6.14 0.99 -7.48
N LEU A 68 -5.87 0.70 -6.22
CA LEU A 68 -4.70 1.20 -5.49
C LEU A 68 -3.83 0.04 -4.99
N LEU A 69 -2.52 0.27 -4.99
CA LEU A 69 -1.52 -0.54 -4.30
C LEU A 69 -0.70 0.35 -3.38
N ALA A 70 -0.41 -0.10 -2.17
CA ALA A 70 0.61 0.55 -1.36
C ALA A 70 1.47 -0.46 -0.59
N PRO A 71 2.75 -0.15 -0.41
CA PRO A 71 3.56 -0.84 0.58
C PRO A 71 3.02 -0.61 1.98
N GLN A 72 2.89 -1.68 2.75
CA GLN A 72 2.63 -1.61 4.18
C GLN A 72 3.89 -2.02 4.95
N GLU A 73 4.38 -1.13 5.79
CA GLU A 73 5.59 -1.35 6.58
C GLU A 73 5.32 -2.22 7.81
N TYR A 74 6.30 -3.03 8.20
CA TYR A 74 6.28 -3.73 9.48
C TYR A 74 6.65 -2.77 10.62
N TRP A 75 5.86 -2.75 11.69
CA TRP A 75 6.08 -1.84 12.82
C TRP A 75 7.43 -2.04 13.53
N GLY A 76 8.02 -3.24 13.45
CA GLY A 76 9.32 -3.55 14.06
C GLY A 76 10.54 -3.19 13.21
N ASN A 77 10.35 -2.40 12.15
CA ASN A 77 11.44 -1.94 11.29
C ASN A 77 12.44 -1.07 12.09
N ASN A 78 13.72 -1.16 11.73
CA ASN A 78 14.79 -0.42 12.38
C ASN A 78 15.89 -0.04 11.37
N SER A 79 16.99 0.53 11.85
CA SER A 79 18.08 0.97 10.97
C SER A 79 18.81 -0.17 10.26
N ALA A 80 18.76 -1.40 10.77
CA ALA A 80 19.47 -2.56 10.22
C ALA A 80 18.57 -3.42 9.30
N SER A 81 17.28 -3.51 9.59
CA SER A 81 16.32 -4.35 8.87
C SER A 81 15.00 -3.62 8.61
N PHE A 82 14.48 -3.78 7.41
CA PHE A 82 13.18 -3.24 7.01
C PHE A 82 12.36 -4.33 6.33
N GLN A 83 11.10 -4.46 6.71
CA GLN A 83 10.13 -5.41 6.20
C GLN A 83 8.89 -4.67 5.72
N PHE A 84 8.33 -5.14 4.61
CA PHE A 84 7.06 -4.63 4.09
C PHE A 84 6.27 -5.72 3.35
N THR A 85 4.98 -5.49 3.20
CA THR A 85 4.10 -6.21 2.27
C THR A 85 3.43 -5.23 1.31
N ILE A 86 2.58 -5.71 0.40
CA ILE A 86 1.78 -4.87 -0.51
C ILE A 86 0.30 -5.08 -0.17
N ASN A 87 -0.41 -3.97 0.08
CA ASN A 87 -1.86 -3.94 0.14
C ASN A 87 -2.44 -3.59 -1.22
N VAL A 88 -3.55 -4.22 -1.56
CA VAL A 88 -4.37 -3.96 -2.75
C VAL A 88 -5.73 -3.46 -2.28
N LEU A 89 -6.24 -2.39 -2.90
CA LEU A 89 -7.58 -1.88 -2.68
C LEU A 89 -8.29 -1.67 -4.02
N VAL A 90 -9.53 -2.16 -4.12
CA VAL A 90 -10.39 -1.92 -5.27
C VAL A 90 -11.80 -1.54 -4.82
N THR A 91 -12.31 -0.43 -5.32
CA THR A 91 -13.70 -0.02 -5.13
C THR A 91 -14.15 0.93 -6.22
N SER A 92 -15.44 0.90 -6.58
CA SER A 92 -15.99 1.89 -7.51
C SER A 92 -16.18 3.25 -6.84
N HIS A 93 -16.14 4.33 -7.61
CA HIS A 93 -16.42 5.68 -7.08
C HIS A 93 -17.80 5.79 -6.42
N PRO A 94 -18.90 5.25 -7.01
CA PRO A 94 -20.20 5.29 -6.36
C PRO A 94 -20.27 4.48 -5.06
N GLN A 95 -19.63 3.30 -5.03
CA GLN A 95 -19.57 2.48 -3.82
C GLN A 95 -18.81 3.19 -2.70
N TRP A 96 -17.64 3.77 -3.00
CA TRP A 96 -16.88 4.54 -2.03
C TRP A 96 -17.66 5.74 -1.51
N GLN A 97 -18.33 6.46 -2.41
CA GLN A 97 -19.16 7.60 -2.03
C GLN A 97 -20.28 7.17 -1.07
N ALA A 98 -21.03 6.11 -1.41
CA ALA A 98 -22.10 5.60 -0.58
C ALA A 98 -21.60 5.09 0.79
N PHE A 99 -20.45 4.40 0.80
CA PHE A 99 -19.82 3.95 2.04
C PHE A 99 -19.44 5.13 2.94
N ARG A 100 -18.83 6.17 2.36
CA ARG A 100 -18.44 7.38 3.09
C ARG A 100 -19.62 8.16 3.65
N GLU A 101 -20.69 8.33 2.88
CA GLU A 101 -21.86 9.12 3.29
C GLU A 101 -22.58 8.51 4.50
N ASN A 102 -22.55 7.19 4.62
CA ASN A 102 -23.23 6.46 5.68
C ASN A 102 -22.32 6.02 6.84
N GLY A 103 -21.00 6.18 6.67
CA GLY A 103 -19.99 5.63 7.56
C GLY A 103 -19.21 6.67 8.36
N LYS A 104 -18.74 6.24 9.52
CA LYS A 104 -17.70 6.92 10.31
C LYS A 104 -16.65 5.90 10.70
N ASP A 105 -15.44 6.36 10.96
CA ASP A 105 -14.41 5.52 11.56
C ASP A 105 -14.77 5.14 13.00
N PHE A 106 -13.94 4.30 13.63
CA PHE A 106 -14.14 3.86 15.02
C PHE A 106 -14.07 5.00 16.05
N MET A 107 -13.56 6.18 15.66
CA MET A 107 -13.51 7.39 16.49
C MET A 107 -14.68 8.34 16.21
N GLY A 108 -15.58 8.01 15.27
CA GLY A 108 -16.70 8.85 14.88
C GLY A 108 -16.35 9.95 13.88
N ASN A 109 -15.16 9.92 13.27
CA ASN A 109 -14.77 10.86 12.22
C ASN A 109 -15.35 10.44 10.87
N PRO A 110 -15.66 11.39 9.98
CA PRO A 110 -16.04 11.07 8.61
C PRO A 110 -14.89 10.40 7.85
N TRP A 111 -15.22 9.49 6.94
CA TRP A 111 -14.22 8.87 6.06
C TRP A 111 -13.61 9.88 5.07
N PRO A 112 -12.36 9.65 4.62
CA PRO A 112 -11.63 10.57 3.75
C PRO A 112 -12.25 10.72 2.34
N ALA A 113 -11.75 11.70 1.58
CA ALA A 113 -12.20 11.96 0.21
C ALA A 113 -11.94 10.77 -0.74
N GLU A 114 -10.82 10.07 -0.55
CA GLU A 114 -10.44 8.87 -1.29
C GLU A 114 -10.15 7.74 -0.30
N PRO A 115 -10.31 6.46 -0.69
CA PRO A 115 -9.94 5.35 0.17
C PRO A 115 -8.41 5.23 0.29
N ASP A 116 -7.96 4.61 1.37
CA ASP A 116 -6.57 4.42 1.75
C ASP A 116 -6.31 2.92 1.92
N THR A 117 -5.29 2.41 1.24
CA THR A 117 -4.93 0.98 1.21
C THR A 117 -4.46 0.42 2.56
N SER A 118 -4.13 1.27 3.53
CA SER A 118 -3.69 0.88 4.87
C SER A 118 -4.82 0.93 5.90
N THR A 119 -6.00 1.39 5.51
CA THR A 119 -7.15 1.55 6.41
C THR A 119 -8.05 0.31 6.37
N HIS A 120 -8.42 -0.19 7.56
CA HIS A 120 -9.44 -1.22 7.70
C HIS A 120 -10.83 -0.58 7.78
N TYR A 121 -11.65 -0.83 6.75
CA TYR A 121 -12.98 -0.22 6.62
C TYR A 121 -14.13 -1.09 7.16
N GLY A 122 -13.81 -2.27 7.73
CA GLY A 122 -14.81 -3.23 8.16
C GLY A 122 -15.43 -4.03 7.00
N PRO A 123 -16.42 -4.89 7.30
CA PRO A 123 -16.97 -5.86 6.34
C PRO A 123 -17.76 -5.22 5.19
N ASP A 124 -18.34 -4.04 5.41
CA ASP A 124 -19.12 -3.31 4.40
C ASP A 124 -18.27 -2.34 3.56
N GLY A 125 -16.95 -2.32 3.82
CA GLY A 125 -15.99 -1.43 3.19
C GLY A 125 -15.60 -1.81 1.76
N PRO A 126 -14.71 -1.02 1.13
CA PRO A 126 -14.05 -1.41 -0.11
C PRO A 126 -13.33 -2.75 0.04
N TRP A 127 -13.18 -3.47 -1.07
CA TRP A 127 -12.39 -4.69 -1.06
C TRP A 127 -10.92 -4.33 -0.86
N THR A 128 -10.31 -4.91 0.18
CA THR A 128 -8.88 -4.79 0.47
C THR A 128 -8.27 -6.16 0.68
N GLN A 129 -7.02 -6.33 0.25
CA GLN A 129 -6.31 -7.60 0.39
C GLN A 129 -4.80 -7.37 0.39
N ARG A 130 -4.10 -8.00 1.34
CA ARG A 130 -2.63 -8.15 1.29
C ARG A 130 -2.23 -9.10 0.17
N LEU A 131 -1.07 -8.89 -0.45
CA LEU A 131 -0.65 -9.67 -1.61
C LEU A 131 -0.41 -11.15 -1.27
N GLY A 132 0.02 -11.48 -0.05
CA GLY A 132 0.28 -12.86 0.37
C GLY A 132 -0.91 -13.82 0.10
N PRO A 133 -2.11 -13.53 0.62
CA PRO A 133 -3.31 -14.32 0.31
C PRO A 133 -3.62 -14.46 -1.18
N LEU A 134 -3.37 -13.43 -2.01
CA LEU A 134 -3.53 -13.53 -3.47
C LEU A 134 -2.52 -14.50 -4.11
N MET A 135 -1.38 -14.72 -3.47
CA MET A 135 -0.35 -15.70 -3.86
C MET A 135 -0.63 -17.11 -3.30
N GLY A 136 -1.76 -17.32 -2.61
CA GLY A 136 -2.10 -18.61 -1.98
C GLY A 136 -1.32 -18.92 -0.71
N VAL A 137 -0.69 -17.93 -0.08
CA VAL A 137 0.00 -18.06 1.21
C VAL A 137 -0.67 -17.20 2.27
N ALA A 138 -0.45 -17.50 3.56
CA ALA A 138 -1.07 -16.72 4.64
C ALA A 138 -0.68 -15.24 4.59
N ASP A 139 0.60 -14.95 4.36
CA ASP A 139 1.12 -13.60 4.16
C ASP A 139 2.47 -13.66 3.43
N LYS A 140 2.86 -12.56 2.78
CA LYS A 140 4.16 -12.40 2.11
C LYS A 140 4.81 -11.09 2.53
N TRP A 141 5.96 -11.21 3.18
CA TRP A 141 6.82 -10.10 3.57
C TRP A 141 8.12 -10.14 2.77
N TRP A 142 8.54 -8.98 2.27
CA TRP A 142 9.85 -8.77 1.68
C TRP A 142 10.77 -8.09 2.68
N TYR A 143 12.07 -8.35 2.53
CA TYR A 143 13.09 -7.95 3.48
C TYR A 143 14.15 -7.09 2.80
N ILE A 144 14.41 -5.92 3.37
CA ILE A 144 15.46 -4.99 2.96
C ILE A 144 16.49 -4.88 4.08
N SER A 145 17.76 -4.84 3.70
CA SER A 145 18.87 -4.56 4.60
C SER A 145 19.84 -3.61 3.91
N ALA A 146 20.49 -2.74 4.67
CA ALA A 146 21.42 -1.74 4.13
C ALA A 146 22.64 -2.33 3.40
N ARG A 147 22.88 -3.65 3.51
CA ARG A 147 24.06 -4.32 2.95
C ARG A 147 23.76 -5.23 1.77
N ARG A 148 22.50 -5.35 1.36
CA ARG A 148 22.10 -6.23 0.26
C ARG A 148 21.55 -5.41 -0.91
N PRO A 149 21.78 -5.84 -2.16
CA PRO A 149 21.11 -5.26 -3.31
C PRO A 149 19.60 -5.34 -3.15
N THR A 150 18.91 -4.25 -3.52
CA THR A 150 17.45 -4.16 -3.42
C THR A 150 16.75 -4.51 -4.73
N ASP A 151 17.46 -4.47 -5.85
CA ASP A 151 16.90 -4.75 -7.19
C ASP A 151 16.20 -6.11 -7.31
N PRO A 152 16.74 -7.22 -6.79
CA PRO A 152 16.03 -8.51 -6.83
C PRO A 152 14.74 -8.51 -6.02
N VAL A 153 14.67 -7.71 -4.94
CA VAL A 153 13.44 -7.57 -4.14
C VAL A 153 12.41 -6.76 -4.91
N ALA A 154 12.82 -5.67 -5.57
CA ALA A 154 11.94 -4.89 -6.42
C ALA A 154 11.39 -5.70 -7.60
N GLU A 155 12.22 -6.53 -8.22
CA GLU A 155 11.80 -7.46 -9.28
C GLU A 155 10.79 -8.50 -8.76
N GLU A 156 11.05 -9.12 -7.61
CA GLU A 156 10.13 -10.09 -7.02
C GLU A 156 8.75 -9.45 -6.71
N VAL A 157 8.75 -8.23 -6.14
CA VAL A 157 7.50 -7.50 -5.85
C VAL A 157 6.75 -7.19 -7.14
N ALA A 158 7.42 -6.66 -8.16
CA ALA A 158 6.77 -6.32 -9.43
C ALA A 158 6.18 -7.56 -10.12
N ASN A 159 6.92 -8.68 -10.10
CA ASN A 159 6.43 -9.95 -10.65
C ASN A 159 5.22 -10.48 -9.87
N ALA A 160 5.21 -10.35 -8.54
CA ALA A 160 4.07 -10.74 -7.72
C ALA A 160 2.84 -9.85 -8.00
N VAL A 161 3.03 -8.54 -8.16
CA VAL A 161 1.95 -7.62 -8.56
C VAL A 161 1.39 -8.00 -9.93
N ALA A 162 2.25 -8.23 -10.91
CA ALA A 162 1.84 -8.61 -12.26
C ALA A 162 1.08 -9.94 -12.30
N THR A 163 1.55 -10.92 -11.54
CA THR A 163 1.00 -12.29 -11.54
C THR A 163 -0.28 -12.42 -10.73
N TYR A 164 -0.42 -11.69 -9.61
CA TYR A 164 -1.48 -11.92 -8.65
C TYR A 164 -2.39 -10.70 -8.39
N ALA A 165 -1.81 -9.49 -8.26
CA ALA A 165 -2.63 -8.30 -8.00
C ALA A 165 -3.39 -7.83 -9.24
N LEU A 166 -2.74 -7.76 -10.40
CA LEU A 166 -3.38 -7.29 -11.63
C LEU A 166 -4.60 -8.14 -12.04
N PRO A 167 -4.53 -9.49 -12.02
CA PRO A 167 -5.72 -10.30 -12.27
C PRO A 167 -6.84 -10.04 -11.25
N ALA A 168 -6.51 -9.95 -9.96
CA ALA A 168 -7.50 -9.68 -8.91
C ALA A 168 -8.17 -8.31 -9.05
N ILE A 169 -7.41 -7.28 -9.49
CA ILE A 169 -7.97 -5.96 -9.81
C ILE A 169 -8.89 -6.06 -11.04
N SER A 170 -8.45 -6.77 -12.08
CA SER A 170 -9.22 -6.92 -13.32
C SER A 170 -10.57 -7.60 -13.07
N GLU A 171 -10.60 -8.68 -12.29
CA GLU A 171 -11.84 -9.38 -11.90
C GLU A 171 -12.89 -8.50 -11.21
N ARG A 172 -12.47 -7.39 -10.60
CA ARG A 172 -13.32 -6.49 -9.81
C ARG A 172 -13.70 -5.20 -10.54
N THR A 173 -13.13 -5.00 -11.73
CA THR A 173 -13.27 -3.77 -12.52
C THR A 173 -13.86 -4.02 -13.92
N LEU A 174 -14.10 -5.30 -14.26
CA LEU A 174 -14.80 -5.74 -15.47
C LEU A 174 -16.32 -5.82 -15.27
#